data_AF-A0A7V3XDA1-F1
#
_entry.id   AF-A0A7V3XDA1-F1
#
_cell.length_a   1.000
_cell.length_b   1.000
_cell.length_c   1.000
_cell.angle_alpha   90.00
_cell.angle_beta   90.00
_cell.angle_gamma   90.00
#
_symmetry.space_group_name_H-M   'P 1'
#
loop_
_entity.id
_entity.type
_entity.pdbx_description
1 polymer ?
#
loop_
_entity_poly.entity_id
_entity_poly.type
_entity_poly.pdbx_seq_one_letter_code
_entity_poly.pdbx_strand_id
1 'polypeptide(L)'
;MSRNQYAWLMLGSLVFSLIGGAISSRFFIGASASAQKISQWEKVIAAEDFLLLDKNGNPHARLGLLEKDQPGLYLKDFNDKVRAVLVLSEAGSPSLSLLDKDGTPRARLSLSDEGEPGLSLLDQNGKVIWSTERARK
;
A
#
# COMPACT_ATOMS: atom_id res chain seq x y z
N MET A 1 49.18 59.67 -7.19
CA MET A 1 47.73 59.67 -6.84
C MET A 1 47.49 60.87 -5.92
N SER A 2 46.60 61.80 -6.27
CA SER A 2 46.49 63.07 -5.54
C SER A 2 45.55 62.92 -4.33
N ARG A 3 45.81 63.71 -3.27
CA ARG A 3 45.09 63.68 -1.98
C ARG A 3 43.56 63.78 -2.12
N ASN A 4 43.09 64.36 -3.21
CA ASN A 4 41.67 64.54 -3.51
C ASN A 4 41.01 63.26 -4.09
N GLN A 5 41.78 62.32 -4.66
CA GLN A 5 41.24 61.05 -5.18
C GLN A 5 40.90 60.06 -4.06
N TYR A 6 41.64 60.09 -2.94
CA TYR A 6 41.33 59.28 -1.75
C TYR A 6 40.06 59.74 -1.03
N ALA A 7 39.78 61.05 -1.03
CA ALA A 7 38.57 61.59 -0.43
C ALA A 7 37.31 61.13 -1.20
N TRP A 8 37.36 61.09 -2.53
CA TRP A 8 36.26 60.56 -3.36
C TRP A 8 36.06 59.05 -3.21
N LEU A 9 37.13 58.28 -3.01
CA LEU A 9 37.03 56.83 -2.76
C LEU A 9 36.45 56.51 -1.36
N MET A 10 36.82 57.29 -0.33
CA MET A 10 36.29 57.12 1.02
C MET A 10 34.80 57.50 1.12
N LEU A 11 34.37 58.59 0.45
CA LEU A 11 32.97 59.01 0.42
C LEU A 11 32.06 58.03 -0.35
N GLY A 12 32.57 57.39 -1.41
CA GLY A 12 31.87 56.32 -2.11
C GLY A 12 31.62 55.10 -1.21
N SER A 13 32.62 54.64 -0.47
CA SER A 13 32.53 53.41 0.35
C SER A 13 31.56 53.49 1.54
N LEU A 14 31.29 54.69 2.08
CA LEU A 14 30.41 54.89 3.22
C LEU A 14 28.91 54.78 2.84
N VAL A 15 28.55 55.23 1.63
CA VAL A 15 27.15 55.20 1.14
C VAL A 15 26.73 53.79 0.72
N PHE A 16 27.66 52.98 0.17
CA PHE A 16 27.37 51.59 -0.18
C PHE A 16 27.19 50.67 1.04
N SER A 17 27.78 51.00 2.19
CA SER A 17 27.75 50.13 3.39
C SER A 17 26.45 50.24 4.21
N LEU A 18 25.77 51.39 4.20
CA LEU A 18 24.51 51.56 4.94
C LEU A 18 23.29 50.94 4.22
N ILE A 19 23.31 50.93 2.89
CA ILE A 19 22.24 50.29 2.10
C ILE A 19 22.38 48.75 2.15
N GLY A 20 23.61 48.22 2.18
CA GLY A 20 23.84 46.77 2.27
C GLY A 20 23.36 46.14 3.58
N GLY A 21 23.57 46.82 4.72
CA GLY A 21 23.21 46.29 6.03
C GLY A 21 21.70 46.17 6.27
N ALA A 22 20.92 47.19 5.89
CA ALA A 22 19.47 47.23 6.11
C ALA A 22 18.66 46.32 5.15
N ILE A 23 19.25 45.95 4.01
CA ILE A 23 18.62 45.02 3.06
C ILE A 23 18.88 43.56 3.48
N SER A 24 20.05 43.25 4.05
CA SER A 24 20.42 41.86 4.38
C SER A 24 19.46 41.15 5.36
N SER A 25 18.91 41.87 6.34
CA SER A 25 18.04 41.29 7.37
C SER A 25 16.61 41.02 6.89
N ARG A 26 16.22 41.53 5.71
CA ARG A 26 14.95 41.22 5.04
C ARG A 26 15.06 40.05 4.06
N PHE A 27 16.29 39.64 3.69
CA PHE A 27 16.52 38.50 2.80
C PHE A 27 16.79 37.17 3.54
N PHE A 28 17.17 37.19 4.82
CA PHE A 28 17.47 35.96 5.58
C PHE A 28 16.35 35.46 6.50
N ILE A 29 15.20 36.14 6.58
CA ILE A 29 13.94 35.50 7.01
C ILE A 29 13.31 34.83 5.76
N GLY A 30 14.07 33.93 5.17
CA GLY A 30 13.74 33.20 3.95
C GLY A 30 14.39 31.82 3.91
N ALA A 31 15.27 31.50 4.86
CA ALA A 31 15.61 30.13 5.17
C ALA A 31 14.46 29.54 6.00
N SER A 32 13.34 29.26 5.33
CA SER A 32 12.42 28.24 5.80
C SER A 32 13.26 27.07 6.25
N ALA A 33 13.13 26.66 7.51
CA ALA A 33 13.69 25.42 8.00
C ALA A 33 13.40 24.36 6.94
N SER A 34 14.43 23.65 6.47
CA SER A 34 14.22 22.48 5.63
C SER A 34 13.48 21.48 6.49
N ALA A 35 12.15 21.52 6.42
CA ALA A 35 11.28 20.50 6.94
C ALA A 35 11.61 19.27 6.10
N GLN A 36 12.52 18.44 6.60
CA GLN A 36 12.82 17.15 6.02
C GLN A 36 11.51 16.37 6.07
N LYS A 37 10.82 16.28 4.94
CA LYS A 37 9.57 15.55 4.80
C LYS A 37 9.90 14.06 4.97
N ILE A 38 9.82 13.59 6.20
CA ILE A 38 9.93 12.17 6.53
C ILE A 38 8.65 11.48 6.03
N SER A 39 8.86 10.35 5.35
CA SER A 39 7.90 9.44 4.71
C SER A 39 7.40 9.84 3.31
N GLN A 40 8.33 9.76 2.37
CA GLN A 40 8.07 9.40 0.99
C GLN A 40 7.84 7.89 0.95
N TRP A 41 6.67 7.40 1.37
CA TRP A 41 6.29 6.04 0.97
C TRP A 41 6.40 5.99 -0.55
N GLU A 42 7.12 4.99 -1.07
CA GLU A 42 7.10 4.72 -2.51
C GLU A 42 5.63 4.60 -2.91
N LYS A 43 5.21 5.45 -3.85
CA LYS A 43 3.78 5.66 -4.08
C LYS A 43 3.06 4.41 -4.59
N VAL A 44 3.81 3.44 -5.11
CA VAL A 44 3.32 2.15 -5.58
C VAL A 44 4.48 1.16 -5.46
N ILE A 45 4.25 0.01 -4.82
CA ILE A 45 5.13 -1.16 -4.93
C ILE A 45 4.50 -2.08 -5.97
N ALA A 46 5.20 -2.32 -7.08
CA ALA A 46 4.80 -3.30 -8.08
C ALA A 46 5.58 -4.59 -7.83
N ALA A 47 4.86 -5.68 -7.63
CA ALA A 47 5.43 -7.01 -7.42
C ALA A 47 4.50 -8.05 -8.07
N GLU A 48 5.07 -9.16 -8.50
CA GLU A 48 4.28 -10.32 -8.93
C GLU A 48 3.57 -10.96 -7.73
N ASP A 49 4.22 -10.97 -6.57
CA ASP A 49 3.71 -11.54 -5.34
C ASP A 49 4.11 -10.72 -4.10
N PHE A 50 3.17 -10.61 -3.16
CA PHE A 50 3.45 -10.21 -1.79
C PHE A 50 3.32 -11.43 -0.87
N LEU A 51 4.43 -11.84 -0.26
CA LEU A 51 4.48 -12.97 0.66
C LEU A 51 4.61 -12.49 2.11
N LEU A 52 3.75 -13.01 2.98
CA LEU A 52 3.95 -12.89 4.43
C LEU A 52 4.80 -14.08 4.88
N LEU A 53 6.05 -13.84 5.24
CA LEU A 53 6.98 -14.89 5.71
C LEU A 53 7.09 -14.90 7.24
N ASP A 54 7.35 -16.06 7.83
CA ASP A 54 7.81 -16.15 9.22
C ASP A 54 9.33 -15.89 9.34
N LYS A 55 9.84 -15.96 10.57
CA LYS A 55 11.26 -15.77 10.90
C LYS A 55 12.22 -16.76 10.23
N ASN A 56 11.71 -17.89 9.76
CA ASN A 56 12.49 -18.93 9.07
C ASN A 56 12.36 -18.80 7.54
N GLY A 57 11.56 -17.86 7.04
CA GLY A 57 11.31 -17.65 5.62
C GLY A 57 10.14 -18.45 5.05
N ASN A 58 9.30 -19.10 5.88
CA ASN A 58 8.15 -19.86 5.36
C ASN A 58 6.97 -18.93 5.08
N PRO A 59 6.28 -19.07 3.92
CA PRO A 59 5.14 -18.23 3.59
C PRO A 59 3.85 -18.65 4.29
N HIS A 60 3.20 -17.71 4.98
CA HIS A 60 1.91 -17.85 5.66
C HIS A 60 0.76 -17.15 4.93
N ALA A 61 1.07 -16.22 4.02
CA ALA A 61 0.08 -15.62 3.12
C ALA A 61 0.74 -15.24 1.79
N ARG A 62 -0.07 -15.19 0.74
CA ARG A 62 0.34 -14.69 -0.58
C ARG A 62 -0.79 -13.86 -1.17
N LEU A 63 -0.47 -12.65 -1.61
CA LEU A 63 -1.30 -11.83 -2.48
C LEU A 63 -0.62 -11.76 -3.85
N GLY A 64 -1.32 -12.17 -4.90
CA GLY A 64 -0.79 -12.21 -6.26
C GLY A 64 -1.72 -12.95 -7.21
N LEU A 65 -1.15 -13.50 -8.29
CA LEU A 65 -1.88 -14.38 -9.19
C LEU A 65 -1.81 -15.83 -8.66
N LEU A 66 -2.99 -16.38 -8.35
CA LEU A 66 -3.16 -17.71 -7.77
C LEU A 66 -3.44 -18.75 -8.87
N GLU A 67 -4.30 -19.74 -8.61
CA GLU A 67 -4.64 -20.76 -9.59
C GLU A 67 -5.20 -20.13 -10.87
N LYS A 68 -4.75 -20.62 -12.02
CA LYS A 68 -5.16 -20.13 -13.35
C LYS A 68 -4.99 -18.62 -13.56
N ASP A 69 -3.93 -18.04 -13.01
CA ASP A 69 -3.61 -16.62 -13.14
C ASP A 69 -4.71 -15.68 -12.61
N GLN A 70 -5.53 -16.15 -11.68
CA GLN A 70 -6.57 -15.35 -11.06
C GLN A 70 -6.01 -14.51 -9.90
N PRO A 71 -6.34 -13.21 -9.80
CA PRO A 71 -5.99 -12.40 -8.64
C PRO A 71 -6.58 -13.00 -7.36
N GLY A 72 -5.75 -13.14 -6.33
CA GLY A 72 -6.23 -13.63 -5.05
C GLY A 72 -5.26 -13.51 -3.88
N LEU A 73 -5.80 -13.85 -2.72
CA LEU A 73 -5.13 -13.94 -1.44
C LEU A 73 -5.41 -15.31 -0.82
N TYR A 74 -4.36 -16.06 -0.44
CA TYR A 74 -4.52 -17.20 0.46
C TYR A 74 -3.88 -16.93 1.83
N LEU A 75 -4.41 -17.58 2.85
CA LEU A 75 -3.82 -17.69 4.18
C LEU A 75 -3.56 -19.16 4.50
N LYS A 76 -2.38 -19.46 5.05
CA LYS A 76 -1.98 -20.79 5.49
C LYS A 76 -1.89 -20.87 7.01
N ASP A 77 -2.10 -22.07 7.55
CA ASP A 77 -1.79 -22.38 8.95
C ASP A 77 -0.33 -22.84 9.11
N PHE A 78 0.05 -23.11 10.37
CA PHE A 78 1.41 -23.55 10.73
C PHE A 78 1.81 -24.92 10.14
N ASN A 79 0.86 -25.68 9.58
CA ASN A 79 1.09 -26.95 8.90
C ASN A 79 1.13 -26.80 7.38
N ASP A 80 1.29 -25.57 6.87
CA ASP A 80 1.31 -25.22 5.44
C ASP A 80 -0.02 -25.52 4.72
N LYS A 81 -1.13 -25.62 5.46
CA LYS A 81 -2.47 -25.84 4.89
C LYS A 81 -3.20 -24.53 4.66
N VAL A 82 -3.74 -24.35 3.46
CA VAL A 82 -4.58 -23.18 3.13
C VAL A 82 -5.88 -23.23 3.93
N ARG A 83 -6.17 -22.15 4.67
CA ARG A 83 -7.35 -22.03 5.55
C ARG A 83 -8.36 -20.99 5.09
N ALA A 84 -7.93 -20.03 4.30
CA ALA A 84 -8.80 -19.05 3.69
C ALA A 84 -8.27 -18.68 2.30
N VAL A 85 -9.18 -18.47 1.36
CA VAL A 85 -8.88 -18.02 0.00
C VAL A 85 -9.88 -16.95 -0.39
N LEU A 86 -9.39 -15.78 -0.80
CA LEU A 86 -10.16 -14.77 -1.53
C LEU A 86 -9.64 -14.77 -2.97
N VAL A 87 -10.52 -14.99 -3.95
CA VAL A 87 -10.14 -15.10 -5.35
C VAL A 87 -11.21 -14.49 -6.26
N LEU A 88 -10.82 -14.04 -7.44
CA LEU A 88 -11.74 -13.69 -8.52
C LEU A 88 -11.86 -14.84 -9.52
N SER A 89 -13.06 -15.20 -9.97
CA SER A 89 -13.24 -16.15 -11.08
C SER A 89 -12.64 -15.62 -12.39
N GLU A 90 -12.62 -16.45 -13.44
CA GLU A 90 -12.24 -16.01 -14.80
C GLU A 90 -13.15 -14.86 -15.31
N ALA A 91 -14.41 -14.84 -14.86
CA ALA A 91 -15.37 -13.77 -15.14
C ALA A 91 -15.24 -12.55 -14.20
N GLY A 92 -14.35 -12.59 -13.21
CA GLY A 92 -14.12 -11.52 -12.25
C GLY A 92 -14.97 -11.59 -10.98
N SER A 93 -15.78 -12.63 -10.81
CA SER A 93 -16.69 -12.79 -9.68
C SER A 93 -15.93 -13.16 -8.40
N PRO A 94 -16.05 -12.39 -7.31
CA PRO A 94 -15.31 -12.66 -6.09
C PRO A 94 -15.86 -13.84 -5.30
N SER A 95 -14.96 -14.62 -4.71
CA SER A 95 -15.28 -15.69 -3.77
C SER A 95 -14.31 -15.71 -2.60
N LEU A 96 -14.85 -15.71 -1.38
CA LEU A 96 -14.13 -16.00 -0.14
C LEU A 96 -14.53 -17.41 0.33
N SER A 97 -13.55 -18.30 0.45
CA SER A 97 -13.74 -19.66 0.98
C SER A 97 -12.95 -19.84 2.27
N LEU A 98 -13.57 -20.45 3.29
CA LEU A 98 -12.91 -20.91 4.51
C LEU A 98 -12.80 -22.43 4.48
N LEU A 99 -11.61 -22.96 4.70
CA LEU A 99 -11.28 -24.38 4.57
C LEU A 99 -10.99 -24.97 5.94
N ASP A 100 -11.29 -26.26 6.13
CA ASP A 100 -10.91 -27.01 7.32
C ASP A 100 -9.45 -27.52 7.27
N LYS A 101 -9.06 -28.33 8.25
CA LYS A 101 -7.67 -28.84 8.39
C LYS A 101 -7.26 -29.78 7.27
N ASP A 102 -8.23 -30.37 6.58
CA ASP A 102 -8.01 -31.30 5.49
C ASP A 102 -8.07 -30.57 4.14
N GLY A 103 -8.30 -29.25 4.14
CA GLY A 103 -8.46 -28.42 2.95
C GLY A 103 -9.87 -28.47 2.37
N THR A 104 -10.86 -28.95 3.12
CA THR A 104 -12.25 -28.99 2.64
C THR A 104 -12.94 -27.65 2.92
N PRO A 105 -13.53 -26.98 1.92
CA PRO A 105 -14.32 -25.76 2.15
C PRO A 105 -15.50 -26.02 3.10
N ARG A 106 -15.65 -25.20 4.14
CA ARG A 106 -16.74 -25.27 5.12
C ARG A 106 -17.69 -24.08 5.06
N ALA A 107 -17.23 -22.96 4.52
CA ALA A 107 -18.05 -21.79 4.23
C ALA A 107 -17.56 -21.10 2.96
N ARG A 108 -18.49 -20.57 2.17
CA ARG A 108 -18.20 -19.75 1.00
C ARG A 108 -19.13 -18.55 0.95
N LEU A 109 -18.55 -17.35 0.80
CA LEU A 109 -19.25 -16.11 0.47
C LEU A 109 -18.82 -15.67 -0.93
N SER A 110 -19.75 -15.48 -1.86
CA SER A 110 -19.43 -15.15 -3.24
C SER A 110 -20.49 -14.28 -3.91
N LEU A 111 -20.14 -13.70 -5.05
CA LEU A 111 -21.10 -13.22 -6.03
C LEU A 111 -21.16 -14.21 -7.21
N SER A 112 -22.32 -14.35 -7.84
CA SER A 112 -22.43 -14.92 -9.19
C SER A 112 -21.85 -13.94 -10.23
N ASP A 113 -21.78 -14.38 -11.49
CA ASP A 113 -21.35 -13.52 -12.60
C ASP A 113 -22.37 -12.40 -12.90
N GLU A 114 -23.63 -12.60 -12.52
CA GLU A 114 -24.69 -11.60 -12.59
C GLU A 114 -24.77 -10.71 -11.31
N GLY A 115 -23.95 -11.01 -10.29
CA GLY A 115 -23.80 -10.20 -9.09
C GLY A 115 -24.72 -10.57 -7.92
N GLU A 116 -25.43 -11.70 -7.98
CA GLU A 116 -26.23 -12.18 -6.85
C GLU A 116 -25.34 -12.67 -5.70
N PRO A 117 -25.62 -12.25 -4.45
CA PRO A 117 -24.86 -12.70 -3.30
C PRO A 117 -25.24 -14.12 -2.87
N GLY A 118 -24.23 -14.98 -2.76
CA GLY A 118 -24.32 -16.34 -2.25
C GLY A 118 -23.57 -16.51 -0.94
N LEU A 119 -24.20 -17.12 0.06
CA LEU A 119 -23.52 -17.69 1.23
C LEU A 119 -23.88 -19.16 1.33
N SER A 120 -22.88 -20.04 1.42
CA SER A 120 -23.04 -21.48 1.57
C SER A 120 -22.23 -22.02 2.74
N LEU A 121 -22.82 -22.94 3.49
CA LEU A 121 -22.16 -23.75 4.53
C LEU A 121 -22.11 -25.20 4.06
N LEU A 122 -20.96 -25.84 4.22
CA LEU A 122 -20.70 -27.19 3.72
C LEU A 122 -20.30 -28.14 4.84
N ASP A 123 -20.67 -29.41 4.71
CA ASP A 123 -20.22 -30.47 5.60
C ASP A 123 -18.78 -30.93 5.30
N GLN A 124 -18.31 -31.92 6.05
CA GLN A 124 -16.95 -32.48 5.91
C GLN A 124 -16.69 -33.21 4.59
N ASN A 125 -17.75 -33.54 3.84
CA ASN A 125 -17.65 -34.15 2.52
C ASN A 125 -17.77 -33.09 1.40
N GLY A 126 -17.82 -31.80 1.75
CA GLY A 126 -18.02 -30.71 0.80
C GLY A 126 -19.47 -30.60 0.29
N LYS A 127 -20.45 -31.22 0.97
CA LYS A 127 -21.86 -31.09 0.59
C LYS A 127 -22.46 -29.84 1.24
N VAL A 128 -23.17 -29.03 0.46
CA VAL A 128 -23.91 -27.88 0.98
C VAL A 128 -25.00 -28.35 1.95
N ILE A 129 -24.92 -27.89 3.20
CA ILE A 129 -25.93 -28.14 4.25
C ILE A 129 -26.88 -26.95 4.43
N TRP A 130 -26.44 -25.75 4.04
CA TRP A 130 -27.25 -24.55 4.04
C TRP A 130 -26.72 -23.56 3.00
N SER A 131 -27.62 -22.86 2.32
CA SER A 131 -27.28 -21.78 1.41
C SER A 131 -28.35 -20.70 1.40
N THR A 132 -27.98 -19.49 0.99
CA THR A 132 -28.94 -18.40 0.71
C THR A 132 -29.87 -18.75 -0.46
N GLU A 133 -29.39 -19.53 -1.43
CA GLU A 133 -30.20 -20.22 -2.42
C GLU A 133 -30.84 -21.48 -1.83
N ARG A 134 -31.81 -21.32 -0.91
CA ARG A 134 -32.69 -22.45 -0.62
C ARG A 134 -33.60 -22.61 -1.83
N ALA A 135 -33.35 -23.64 -2.64
CA ALA A 135 -34.21 -24.04 -3.75
C ALA A 135 -35.68 -23.84 -3.35
N ARG A 136 -36.41 -23.04 -4.13
CA ARG A 136 -37.88 -22.98 -4.02
C ARG A 136 -38.36 -24.43 -4.08
N LYS A 137 -38.97 -24.91 -3.00
CA LYS A 137 -39.74 -26.15 -3.03
C LYS A 137 -40.94 -25.97 -3.95
#